data_AF-A0A6M4BVS7-F1
#
_entry.id   AF-A0A6M4BVS7-F1
#
_cell.length_a   1.000
_cell.length_b   1.000
_cell.length_c   1.000
_cell.angle_alpha   90.00
_cell.angle_beta   90.00
_cell.angle_gamma   90.00
#
_symmetry.space_group_name_H-M   'P 1'
#
loop_
_entity.id
_entity.type
_entity.pdbx_description
1 polymer ?
#
loop_
_entity_poly.entity_id
_entity_poly.type
_entity_poly.pdbx_seq_one_letter_code
_entity_poly.pdbx_strand_id
1 'polypeptide(L)'
;ETVNKFVLTLLSIYRKPTINLYYVSQCISYILSPSPLNPKLTLNDNVINNLNHVLFNLVLLEPDYDQPHTVKNHFEVLRCFDHMAKQFSDQTIESLLHQCKNNQEKDRMKSVIILTHLTTSSQVFVDNYAPKFVAILKVMTTMEQGLKMKKLLVKAIVGLVYRNCITTPEEFALVEFIIKHCGYEAPVNVNVSKFEIADLHDTCKSSLALMCNTVTNVRSQLRNLLLLALTVDDFTASLGTVSHCLTSLLQNNSNVIEGQTDKEEETKVSPDLLFVRCLTYIVDPDEIERNRNLLIFLEEYSGDVHKNLKNSWTVEIQRLLKFVGKSDSKEQWHGMLLDLLISAIEQVNSNKWVEVIATLISQQVLAKKQTP
;
A
#
# COMPACT_ATOMS: atom_id res chain seq x y z
N GLU A 1 -41.89 -3.87 18.55
CA GLU A 1 -42.17 -5.23 18.00
C GLU A 1 -42.44 -5.23 16.49
N THR A 2 -43.29 -4.33 15.97
CA THR A 2 -43.67 -4.27 14.54
C THR A 2 -42.47 -4.06 13.60
N VAL A 3 -41.54 -3.17 13.94
CA VAL A 3 -40.33 -2.90 13.12
C VAL A 3 -39.41 -4.12 13.06
N ASN A 4 -39.19 -4.82 14.17
CA ASN A 4 -38.42 -6.08 14.20
C ASN A 4 -39.02 -7.13 13.24
N LYS A 5 -40.34 -7.35 13.30
CA LYS A 5 -41.04 -8.28 12.40
C LYS A 5 -40.93 -7.85 10.93
N PHE A 6 -41.04 -6.55 10.66
CA PHE A 6 -40.91 -6.00 9.31
C PHE A 6 -39.51 -6.23 8.73
N VAL A 7 -38.46 -5.92 9.50
CA VAL A 7 -37.07 -6.18 9.09
C VAL A 7 -36.84 -7.67 8.81
N LEU A 8 -37.27 -8.57 9.71
CA LEU A 8 -37.16 -10.01 9.48
C LEU A 8 -37.91 -10.46 8.22
N THR A 9 -39.06 -9.85 7.94
CA THR A 9 -39.82 -10.10 6.71
C THR A 9 -39.00 -9.69 5.49
N LEU A 10 -38.42 -8.49 5.48
CA LEU A 10 -37.54 -8.03 4.39
C LEU A 10 -36.33 -8.96 4.20
N LEU A 11 -35.73 -9.43 5.29
CA LEU A 11 -34.62 -10.38 5.21
C LEU A 11 -35.03 -11.71 4.55
N SER A 12 -36.24 -12.19 4.83
CA SER A 12 -36.76 -13.41 4.19
C SER A 12 -36.93 -13.26 2.67
N ILE A 13 -37.09 -12.04 2.17
CA ILE A 13 -37.30 -11.74 0.75
C ILE A 13 -36.03 -12.01 -0.07
N TYR A 14 -34.83 -11.89 0.52
CA TYR A 14 -33.57 -12.21 -0.18
C TYR A 14 -33.50 -13.66 -0.70
N ARG A 15 -34.31 -14.57 -0.14
CA ARG A 15 -34.39 -15.97 -0.59
C ARG A 15 -35.25 -16.16 -1.84
N LYS A 16 -35.97 -15.12 -2.28
CA LYS A 16 -36.87 -15.19 -3.44
C LYS A 16 -36.09 -14.85 -4.73
N PRO A 17 -35.94 -15.79 -5.67
CA PRO A 17 -35.06 -15.62 -6.83
C PRO A 17 -35.57 -14.58 -7.85
N THR A 18 -36.86 -14.26 -7.84
CA THR A 18 -37.48 -13.34 -8.81
C THR A 18 -37.38 -11.87 -8.42
N ILE A 19 -36.87 -11.56 -7.23
CA ILE A 19 -36.85 -10.20 -6.70
C ILE A 19 -35.48 -9.59 -6.94
N ASN A 20 -35.48 -8.36 -7.45
CA ASN A 20 -34.25 -7.60 -7.57
C ASN A 20 -33.76 -7.21 -6.16
N LEU A 21 -32.66 -7.84 -5.75
CA LEU A 21 -32.10 -7.71 -4.40
C LEU A 21 -31.74 -6.27 -4.05
N TYR A 22 -31.37 -5.45 -5.05
CA TYR A 22 -31.01 -4.05 -4.86
C TYR A 22 -32.12 -3.26 -4.15
N TYR A 23 -33.38 -3.45 -4.56
CA TYR A 23 -34.51 -2.74 -3.92
C TYR A 23 -34.75 -3.21 -2.49
N VAL A 24 -34.46 -4.49 -2.18
CA VAL A 24 -34.56 -5.03 -0.82
C VAL A 24 -33.47 -4.40 0.06
N SER A 25 -32.23 -4.34 -0.43
CA SER A 25 -31.12 -3.67 0.26
C SER A 25 -31.39 -2.19 0.46
N GLN A 26 -31.96 -1.51 -0.54
CA GLN A 26 -32.30 -0.10 -0.45
C GLN A 26 -33.37 0.16 0.62
N CYS A 27 -34.42 -0.66 0.69
CA CYS A 27 -35.42 -0.58 1.75
C CYS A 27 -34.79 -0.76 3.15
N ILE A 28 -33.90 -1.75 3.29
CA ILE A 28 -33.19 -1.98 4.56
C ILE A 28 -32.29 -0.78 4.90
N SER A 29 -31.52 -0.26 3.93
CA SER A 29 -30.67 0.91 4.13
C SER A 29 -31.48 2.12 4.59
N TYR A 30 -32.66 2.37 4.00
CA TYR A 30 -33.54 3.45 4.44
C TYR A 30 -34.07 3.26 5.86
N ILE A 31 -34.46 2.04 6.25
CA ILE A 31 -34.91 1.74 7.62
C ILE A 31 -33.79 1.96 8.63
N LEU A 32 -32.56 1.56 8.25
CA LEU A 32 -31.38 1.74 9.08
C LEU A 32 -30.88 3.20 9.06
N SER A 33 -31.23 4.02 8.08
CA SER A 33 -30.75 5.40 8.03
C SER A 33 -31.35 6.22 9.19
N PRO A 34 -30.53 6.97 9.95
CA PRO A 34 -31.04 7.89 10.95
C PRO A 34 -31.96 8.92 10.28
N SER A 35 -33.18 9.06 10.79
CA SER A 35 -34.18 9.98 10.25
C SER A 35 -34.83 10.79 11.37
N PRO A 36 -35.26 12.04 11.13
CA PRO A 36 -36.07 12.80 12.09
C PRO A 36 -37.32 12.02 12.56
N LEU A 37 -37.85 11.13 11.72
CA LEU A 37 -39.00 10.29 12.01
C LEU A 37 -38.66 9.06 12.88
N ASN A 38 -37.38 8.68 12.94
CA ASN A 38 -36.91 7.56 13.75
C ASN A 38 -35.47 7.84 14.23
N PRO A 39 -35.31 8.73 15.23
CA PRO A 39 -33.98 9.18 15.65
C PRO A 39 -33.20 8.12 16.42
N LYS A 40 -33.87 7.08 16.94
CA LYS A 40 -33.26 5.93 17.61
C LYS A 40 -33.98 4.65 17.20
N LEU A 41 -33.55 4.04 16.09
CA LEU A 41 -34.03 2.74 15.68
C LEU A 41 -33.67 1.71 16.77
N THR A 42 -34.67 1.09 17.37
CA THR A 42 -34.47 0.03 18.36
C THR A 42 -34.78 -1.32 17.73
N LEU A 43 -33.75 -2.13 17.52
CA LEU A 43 -33.86 -3.51 17.07
C LEU A 43 -33.41 -4.44 18.19
N ASN A 44 -34.01 -5.62 18.27
CA ASN A 44 -33.56 -6.63 19.22
C ASN A 44 -32.30 -7.32 18.69
N ASP A 45 -31.44 -7.82 19.58
CA ASP A 45 -30.15 -8.45 19.23
C ASP A 45 -30.29 -9.55 18.17
N ASN A 46 -31.33 -10.39 18.27
CA ASN A 46 -31.60 -11.42 17.26
C ASN A 46 -31.83 -10.84 15.86
N VAL A 47 -32.49 -9.68 15.74
CA VAL A 47 -32.72 -9.03 14.45
C VAL A 47 -31.43 -8.42 13.91
N ILE A 48 -30.63 -7.81 14.78
CA ILE A 48 -29.32 -7.24 14.42
C ILE A 48 -28.37 -8.34 13.94
N ASN A 49 -28.32 -9.48 14.64
CA ASN A 49 -27.52 -10.63 14.24
C ASN A 49 -27.98 -11.22 12.91
N ASN A 50 -29.30 -11.31 12.68
CA ASN A 50 -29.84 -11.76 11.38
C ASN A 50 -29.52 -10.76 10.25
N LEU A 51 -29.61 -9.45 10.51
CA LEU A 51 -29.20 -8.42 9.55
C LEU A 51 -27.73 -8.60 9.16
N ASN A 52 -26.83 -8.65 10.16
CA ASN A 52 -25.40 -8.86 9.95
C ASN A 52 -25.14 -10.12 9.12
N HIS A 53 -25.74 -11.25 9.49
CA HIS A 53 -25.54 -12.51 8.78
C HIS A 53 -26.02 -12.47 7.32
N VAL A 54 -27.23 -11.98 7.08
CA VAL A 54 -27.81 -11.94 5.72
C VAL A 54 -27.05 -10.96 4.84
N LEU A 55 -26.77 -9.74 5.33
CA LEU A 55 -26.03 -8.73 4.58
C LEU A 55 -24.59 -9.18 4.28
N PHE A 56 -23.92 -9.80 5.25
CA PHE A 56 -22.58 -10.35 5.06
C PHE A 56 -22.53 -11.37 3.92
N ASN A 57 -23.56 -12.23 3.81
CA ASN A 57 -23.63 -13.21 2.73
C ASN A 57 -23.82 -12.60 1.34
N LEU A 58 -24.34 -11.37 1.24
CA LEU A 58 -24.57 -10.64 0.00
C LEU A 58 -23.33 -9.84 -0.49
N VAL A 59 -22.27 -9.76 0.32
CA VAL A 59 -21.03 -9.09 -0.07
C VAL A 59 -20.31 -9.90 -1.16
N LEU A 60 -20.02 -9.24 -2.28
CA LEU A 60 -19.26 -9.80 -3.39
C LEU A 60 -17.76 -9.65 -3.11
N LEU A 61 -16.99 -10.69 -3.43
CA LEU A 61 -15.52 -10.65 -3.35
C LEU A 61 -14.92 -9.85 -4.52
N GLU A 62 -15.48 -10.04 -5.71
CA GLU A 62 -15.09 -9.39 -6.95
C GLU A 62 -16.38 -8.95 -7.66
N PRO A 63 -16.73 -7.66 -7.64
CA PRO A 63 -17.90 -7.16 -8.36
C PRO A 63 -17.71 -7.31 -9.87
N ASP A 64 -18.70 -7.93 -10.53
CA ASP A 64 -18.73 -8.10 -11.98
C ASP A 64 -19.43 -6.91 -12.65
N TYR A 65 -18.66 -6.06 -13.31
CA TYR A 65 -19.18 -4.84 -13.95
C TYR A 65 -20.00 -5.11 -15.22
N ASP A 66 -19.93 -6.32 -15.79
CA ASP A 66 -20.84 -6.75 -16.87
C ASP A 66 -22.24 -7.05 -16.32
N GLN A 67 -22.36 -7.21 -15.00
CA GLN A 67 -23.63 -7.40 -14.28
C GLN A 67 -23.90 -6.21 -13.34
N PRO A 68 -24.22 -5.01 -13.86
CA PRO A 68 -24.30 -3.77 -13.07
C PRO A 68 -25.32 -3.83 -11.93
N HIS A 69 -26.34 -4.68 -12.02
CA HIS A 69 -27.33 -4.86 -10.95
C HIS A 69 -26.73 -5.51 -9.70
N THR A 70 -25.79 -6.46 -9.84
CA THR A 70 -25.13 -7.11 -8.69
C THR A 70 -24.17 -6.15 -7.99
N VAL A 71 -23.47 -5.33 -8.77
CA VAL A 71 -22.57 -4.27 -8.28
C VAL A 71 -23.35 -3.21 -7.51
N LYS A 72 -24.48 -2.73 -8.04
CA LYS A 72 -25.36 -1.79 -7.34
C LYS A 72 -25.84 -2.36 -6.00
N ASN A 73 -26.25 -3.62 -5.99
CA ASN A 73 -26.65 -4.30 -4.76
C ASN A 73 -25.50 -4.38 -3.76
N HIS A 74 -24.29 -4.72 -4.21
CA HIS A 74 -23.10 -4.79 -3.36
C HIS A 74 -22.83 -3.47 -2.63
N PHE A 75 -22.84 -2.33 -3.35
CA PHE A 75 -22.63 -1.03 -2.72
C PHE A 75 -23.77 -0.62 -1.78
N GLU A 76 -25.01 -0.99 -2.08
CA GLU A 76 -26.14 -0.76 -1.18
C GLU A 76 -26.05 -1.61 0.11
N VAL A 77 -25.51 -2.83 0.01
CA VAL A 77 -25.20 -3.68 1.17
C VAL A 77 -24.09 -3.04 2.03
N LEU A 78 -23.04 -2.50 1.42
CA LEU A 78 -21.99 -1.77 2.16
C LEU A 78 -22.56 -0.53 2.86
N ARG A 79 -23.48 0.19 2.22
CA ARG A 79 -24.21 1.30 2.83
C ARG A 79 -25.06 0.86 4.02
N CYS A 80 -25.69 -0.32 3.96
CA CYS A 80 -26.36 -0.89 5.14
C CYS A 80 -25.38 -1.05 6.30
N PHE A 81 -24.15 -1.54 6.04
CA PHE A 81 -23.12 -1.67 7.07
C PHE A 81 -22.69 -0.31 7.66
N ASP A 82 -22.68 0.78 6.89
CA ASP A 82 -22.43 2.13 7.44
C ASP A 82 -23.47 2.50 8.50
N HIS A 83 -24.74 2.28 8.18
CA HIS A 83 -25.84 2.57 9.09
C HIS A 83 -25.85 1.64 10.31
N MET A 84 -25.50 0.36 10.13
CA MET A 84 -25.35 -0.60 11.23
C MET A 84 -24.17 -0.23 12.13
N ALA A 85 -23.01 0.11 11.57
CA ALA A 85 -21.83 0.54 12.32
C ALA A 85 -22.09 1.80 13.16
N LYS A 86 -23.00 2.67 12.72
CA LYS A 86 -23.35 3.89 13.47
C LYS A 86 -24.32 3.65 14.64
N GLN A 87 -25.26 2.72 14.50
CA GLN A 87 -26.32 2.51 15.50
C GLN A 87 -26.10 1.29 16.40
N PHE A 88 -25.42 0.26 15.88
CA PHE A 88 -25.23 -1.05 16.50
C PHE A 88 -23.74 -1.46 16.38
N SER A 89 -22.85 -0.52 16.71
CA SER A 89 -21.40 -0.61 16.46
C SER A 89 -20.78 -1.85 17.07
N ASP A 90 -21.04 -2.13 18.35
CA ASP A 90 -20.44 -3.26 19.06
C ASP A 90 -20.83 -4.60 18.42
N GLN A 91 -22.11 -4.81 18.16
CA GLN A 91 -22.61 -6.06 17.59
C GLN A 91 -22.16 -6.26 16.13
N THR A 92 -22.00 -5.17 15.39
CA THR A 92 -21.64 -5.20 13.96
C THR A 92 -20.14 -5.29 13.77
N ILE A 93 -19.40 -4.32 14.30
CA ILE A 93 -17.96 -4.17 14.05
C ILE A 93 -17.17 -5.24 14.80
N GLU A 94 -17.50 -5.57 16.06
CA GLU A 94 -16.79 -6.66 16.77
C GLU A 94 -17.02 -8.01 16.08
N SER A 95 -18.23 -8.24 15.56
CA SER A 95 -18.51 -9.45 14.77
C SER A 95 -17.66 -9.50 13.50
N LEU A 96 -17.53 -8.40 12.76
CA LEU A 96 -16.67 -8.32 11.57
C LEU A 96 -15.19 -8.52 11.91
N LEU A 97 -14.69 -7.89 12.99
CA LEU A 97 -13.32 -8.08 13.47
C LEU A 97 -13.07 -9.54 13.88
N HIS A 98 -14.04 -10.21 14.48
CA HIS A 98 -13.96 -11.64 14.77
C HIS A 98 -13.93 -12.47 13.48
N GLN A 99 -14.74 -12.12 12.46
CA GLN A 99 -14.78 -12.83 11.18
C GLN A 99 -13.47 -12.71 10.38
N CYS A 100 -12.63 -11.70 10.61
CA CYS A 100 -11.27 -11.65 10.07
C CYS A 100 -10.38 -12.81 10.56
N LYS A 101 -10.76 -13.52 11.62
CA LYS A 101 -10.03 -14.68 12.16
C LYS A 101 -10.70 -16.02 11.80
N ASN A 102 -11.66 -16.01 10.86
CA ASN A 102 -12.37 -17.21 10.44
C ASN A 102 -11.45 -18.17 9.68
N ASN A 103 -11.68 -19.47 9.80
CA ASN A 103 -10.92 -20.49 9.06
C ASN A 103 -11.15 -20.40 7.53
N GLN A 104 -12.30 -19.91 7.09
CA GLN A 104 -12.66 -19.76 5.69
C GLN A 104 -12.11 -18.44 5.12
N GLU A 105 -11.21 -18.51 4.14
CA GLU A 105 -10.60 -17.33 3.50
C GLU A 105 -11.67 -16.39 2.90
N LYS A 106 -12.70 -16.96 2.26
CA LYS A 106 -13.80 -16.17 1.68
C LYS A 106 -14.51 -15.29 2.71
N ASP A 107 -14.71 -15.78 3.93
CA ASP A 107 -15.36 -15.02 5.00
C ASP A 107 -14.41 -13.96 5.57
N ARG A 108 -13.12 -14.28 5.71
CA ARG A 108 -12.11 -13.27 6.06
C ARG A 108 -12.08 -12.14 5.02
N MET A 109 -12.11 -12.47 3.73
CA MET A 109 -12.09 -11.48 2.65
C MET A 109 -13.30 -10.56 2.69
N LYS A 110 -14.52 -11.10 2.87
CA LYS A 110 -15.74 -10.29 3.03
C LYS A 110 -15.64 -9.32 4.21
N SER A 111 -15.08 -9.80 5.32
CA SER A 111 -14.88 -8.98 6.52
C SER A 111 -13.91 -7.83 6.26
N VAL A 112 -12.78 -8.10 5.59
CA VAL A 112 -11.81 -7.08 5.19
C VAL A 112 -12.45 -6.07 4.23
N ILE A 113 -13.27 -6.50 3.26
CA ILE A 113 -13.99 -5.60 2.35
C ILE A 113 -14.89 -4.63 3.12
N ILE A 114 -15.71 -5.16 4.04
CA ILE A 114 -16.64 -4.34 4.83
C ILE A 114 -15.86 -3.38 5.75
N LEU A 115 -14.85 -3.87 6.47
CA LEU A 115 -14.04 -3.04 7.38
C LEU A 115 -13.26 -1.97 6.61
N THR A 116 -12.75 -2.28 5.41
CA THR A 116 -12.10 -1.30 4.52
C THR A 116 -13.07 -0.22 4.09
N HIS A 117 -14.30 -0.58 3.72
CA HIS A 117 -15.36 0.39 3.43
C HIS A 117 -15.61 1.29 4.64
N LEU A 118 -15.82 0.71 5.82
CA LEU A 118 -16.05 1.43 7.08
C LEU A 118 -14.90 2.36 7.46
N THR A 119 -13.64 2.00 7.18
CA THR A 119 -12.49 2.90 7.33
C THR A 119 -12.73 4.20 6.58
N THR A 120 -13.28 4.16 5.38
CA THR A 120 -13.49 5.36 4.55
C THR A 120 -14.80 6.10 4.84
N SER A 121 -15.83 5.41 5.32
CA SER A 121 -17.20 5.95 5.42
C SER A 121 -17.66 6.25 6.85
N SER A 122 -17.05 5.65 7.89
CA SER A 122 -17.56 5.69 9.26
C SER A 122 -16.58 6.32 10.25
N GLN A 123 -16.97 7.46 10.83
CA GLN A 123 -16.19 8.10 11.89
C GLN A 123 -16.19 7.26 13.19
N VAL A 124 -17.32 6.61 13.50
CA VAL A 124 -17.43 5.71 14.66
C VAL A 124 -16.41 4.57 14.58
N PHE A 125 -16.20 4.03 13.37
CA PHE A 125 -15.19 3.00 13.13
C PHE A 125 -13.78 3.54 13.38
N VAL A 126 -13.45 4.69 12.77
CA VAL A 126 -12.13 5.32 12.87
C VAL A 126 -11.76 5.61 14.33
N ASP A 127 -12.68 6.19 15.10
CA ASP A 127 -12.40 6.63 16.47
C ASP A 127 -12.25 5.46 17.46
N ASN A 128 -13.00 4.37 17.27
CA ASN A 128 -13.16 3.35 18.32
C ASN A 128 -12.61 1.96 17.93
N TYR A 129 -12.50 1.64 16.64
CA TYR A 129 -12.24 0.27 16.18
C TYR A 129 -11.05 0.15 15.22
N ALA A 130 -10.61 1.24 14.59
CA ALA A 130 -9.44 1.21 13.69
C ALA A 130 -8.18 0.61 14.34
N PRO A 131 -7.82 0.89 15.62
CA PRO A 131 -6.66 0.25 16.26
C PRO A 131 -6.77 -1.29 16.32
N LYS A 132 -7.98 -1.82 16.57
CA LYS A 132 -8.21 -3.28 16.57
C LYS A 132 -8.05 -3.85 15.18
N PHE A 133 -8.53 -3.14 14.15
CA PHE A 133 -8.39 -3.57 12.77
C PHE A 133 -6.92 -3.55 12.32
N VAL A 134 -6.18 -2.49 12.65
CA VAL A 134 -4.72 -2.40 12.42
C VAL A 134 -3.98 -3.58 13.05
N ALA A 135 -4.29 -3.92 14.31
CA ALA A 135 -3.69 -5.06 14.98
C ALA A 135 -3.98 -6.40 14.27
N ILE A 136 -5.20 -6.59 13.77
CA ILE A 136 -5.56 -7.78 12.99
C ILE A 136 -4.82 -7.80 11.65
N LEU A 137 -4.76 -6.66 10.94
CA LEU A 137 -4.06 -6.57 9.65
C LEU A 137 -2.58 -6.92 9.79
N LYS A 138 -1.90 -6.49 10.86
CA LYS A 138 -0.50 -6.86 11.14
C LYS A 138 -0.29 -8.38 11.19
N VAL A 139 -1.26 -9.13 11.70
CA VAL A 139 -1.22 -10.60 11.72
C VAL A 139 -1.53 -11.16 10.33
N MET A 140 -2.56 -10.62 9.65
CA MET A 140 -2.98 -11.08 8.32
C MET A 140 -1.90 -10.89 7.25
N THR A 141 -1.13 -9.81 7.29
CA THR A 141 -0.02 -9.56 6.34
C THR A 141 1.08 -10.62 6.41
N THR A 142 1.17 -11.33 7.54
CA THR A 142 2.13 -12.42 7.73
C THR A 142 1.53 -13.79 7.39
N MET A 143 0.26 -14.01 7.76
CA MET A 143 -0.38 -15.31 7.61
C MET A 143 -0.93 -15.58 6.19
N GLU A 144 -1.49 -14.56 5.53
CA GLU A 144 -2.26 -14.74 4.30
C GLU A 144 -1.36 -14.91 3.07
N GLN A 145 -1.57 -16.00 2.33
CA GLN A 145 -0.79 -16.32 1.13
C GLN A 145 -1.52 -16.01 -0.18
N GLY A 146 -2.86 -16.02 -0.18
CA GLY A 146 -3.67 -15.83 -1.38
C GLY A 146 -3.53 -14.42 -1.98
N LEU A 147 -3.25 -14.31 -3.28
CA LEU A 147 -3.02 -13.02 -3.92
C LEU A 147 -4.25 -12.10 -3.85
N LYS A 148 -5.46 -12.67 -3.95
CA LYS A 148 -6.71 -11.91 -3.81
C LYS A 148 -6.85 -11.28 -2.44
N MET A 149 -6.55 -12.03 -1.38
CA MET A 149 -6.52 -11.50 -0.01
C MET A 149 -5.45 -10.40 0.12
N LYS A 150 -4.24 -10.62 -0.41
CA LYS A 150 -3.17 -9.59 -0.37
C LYS A 150 -3.62 -8.27 -1.02
N LYS A 151 -4.30 -8.31 -2.17
CA LYS A 151 -4.87 -7.10 -2.79
C LYS A 151 -5.90 -6.40 -1.90
N LEU A 152 -6.74 -7.15 -1.17
CA LEU A 152 -7.68 -6.56 -0.22
C LEU A 152 -6.96 -5.92 0.98
N LEU A 153 -5.90 -6.56 1.50
CA LEU A 153 -5.07 -5.99 2.56
C LEU A 153 -4.42 -4.69 2.10
N VAL A 154 -3.89 -4.62 0.87
CA VAL A 154 -3.33 -3.38 0.30
C VAL A 154 -4.38 -2.25 0.34
N LYS A 155 -5.60 -2.51 -0.14
CA LYS A 155 -6.69 -1.51 -0.12
C LYS A 155 -7.05 -1.08 1.32
N ALA A 156 -7.09 -2.01 2.26
CA ALA A 156 -7.37 -1.73 3.67
C ALA A 156 -6.30 -0.79 4.27
N ILE A 157 -5.02 -1.10 4.01
CA ILE A 157 -3.88 -0.33 4.51
C ILE A 157 -3.89 1.09 3.92
N VAL A 158 -4.12 1.23 2.61
CA VAL A 158 -4.25 2.56 1.98
C VAL A 158 -5.37 3.38 2.61
N GLY A 159 -6.54 2.77 2.85
CA GLY A 159 -7.66 3.44 3.52
C GLY A 159 -7.29 3.93 4.92
N LEU A 160 -6.58 3.11 5.70
CA LEU A 160 -6.12 3.46 7.05
C LEU A 160 -5.07 4.58 7.03
N VAL A 161 -4.13 4.55 6.09
CA VAL A 161 -3.15 5.63 5.90
C VAL A 161 -3.86 6.93 5.55
N TYR A 162 -4.79 6.92 4.60
CA TYR A 162 -5.54 8.11 4.18
C TYR A 162 -6.36 8.73 5.31
N ARG A 163 -6.86 7.90 6.23
CA ARG A 163 -7.63 8.34 7.42
C ARG A 163 -6.77 8.65 8.63
N ASN A 164 -5.44 8.60 8.51
CA ASN A 164 -4.48 8.82 9.60
C ASN A 164 -4.66 7.83 10.77
N CYS A 165 -5.07 6.60 10.48
CA CYS A 165 -5.19 5.53 11.46
C CYS A 165 -3.88 4.76 11.70
N ILE A 166 -2.85 5.03 10.89
CA ILE A 166 -1.49 4.50 11.04
C ILE A 166 -0.61 5.68 11.43
N THR A 167 -0.08 5.65 12.66
CA THR A 167 0.60 6.82 13.26
C THR A 167 1.94 6.47 13.89
N THR A 168 2.09 5.23 14.37
CA THR A 168 3.31 4.78 15.04
C THR A 168 4.28 4.13 14.05
N PRO A 169 5.60 4.22 14.25
CA PRO A 169 6.58 3.56 13.39
C PRO A 169 6.34 2.05 13.23
N GLU A 170 5.89 1.37 14.29
CA GLU A 170 5.57 -0.06 14.26
C GLU A 170 4.37 -0.41 13.36
N GLU A 171 3.45 0.53 13.15
CA GLU A 171 2.31 0.36 12.23
C GLU A 171 2.71 0.49 10.77
N PHE A 172 3.82 1.17 10.47
CA PHE A 172 4.36 1.26 9.11
C PHE A 172 4.87 -0.08 8.56
N ALA A 173 4.99 -1.13 9.38
CA ALA A 173 5.15 -2.51 8.91
C ALA A 173 4.01 -2.94 7.96
N LEU A 174 2.83 -2.32 8.05
CA LEU A 174 1.76 -2.50 7.06
C LEU A 174 2.11 -1.89 5.69
N VAL A 175 2.80 -0.75 5.67
CA VAL A 175 3.28 -0.15 4.42
C VAL A 175 4.45 -0.96 3.85
N GLU A 176 5.32 -1.50 4.70
CA GLU A 176 6.36 -2.46 4.29
C GLU A 176 5.80 -3.68 3.57
N PHE A 177 4.64 -4.18 4.00
CA PHE A 177 3.94 -5.24 3.27
C PHE A 177 3.60 -4.82 1.83
N ILE A 178 3.16 -3.58 1.60
CA ILE A 178 2.91 -3.06 0.25
C ILE A 178 4.22 -2.97 -0.54
N ILE A 179 5.28 -2.44 0.08
CA ILE A 179 6.61 -2.32 -0.55
C ILE A 179 7.12 -3.69 -0.97
N LYS A 180 7.09 -4.68 -0.08
CA LYS A 180 7.52 -6.06 -0.36
C LYS A 180 6.79 -6.67 -1.55
N HIS A 181 5.51 -6.35 -1.73
CA HIS A 181 4.70 -6.92 -2.80
C HIS A 181 4.75 -6.14 -4.12
N CYS A 182 5.41 -4.98 -4.18
CA CYS A 182 5.69 -4.28 -5.45
C CYS A 182 6.61 -5.09 -6.38
N GLY A 183 7.47 -5.94 -5.81
CA GLY A 183 8.37 -6.86 -6.52
C GLY A 183 8.14 -8.32 -6.09
N TYR A 184 6.90 -8.70 -5.82
CA TYR A 184 6.59 -10.06 -5.36
C TYR A 184 6.95 -11.11 -6.42
N GLU A 185 7.77 -12.08 -6.04
CA GLU A 185 8.00 -13.27 -6.85
C GLU A 185 7.30 -14.47 -6.21
N ALA A 186 6.54 -15.22 -7.01
CA ALA A 186 5.92 -16.44 -6.53
C ALA A 186 7.01 -17.49 -6.22
N PRO A 187 6.91 -18.23 -5.11
CA PRO A 187 7.83 -19.33 -4.85
C PRO A 187 7.78 -20.34 -6.00
N VAL A 188 8.92 -20.93 -6.35
CA VAL A 188 9.09 -21.87 -7.49
C VAL A 188 8.07 -23.02 -7.47
N ASN A 189 7.58 -23.39 -6.28
CA ASN A 189 6.65 -24.50 -6.07
C ASN A 189 5.16 -24.11 -6.11
N VAL A 190 4.82 -22.84 -6.36
CA VAL A 190 3.43 -22.37 -6.41
C VAL A 190 3.08 -21.99 -7.84
N ASN A 191 2.14 -22.73 -8.44
CA ASN A 191 1.65 -22.46 -9.78
C ASN A 191 0.62 -21.31 -9.76
N VAL A 192 1.10 -20.07 -9.70
CA VAL A 192 0.28 -18.85 -9.80
C VAL A 192 0.42 -18.27 -11.20
N SER A 193 -0.68 -17.77 -11.78
CA SER A 193 -0.59 -17.16 -13.10
C SER A 193 0.27 -15.89 -13.07
N LYS A 194 1.09 -15.68 -14.10
CA LYS A 194 1.87 -14.45 -14.26
C LYS A 194 0.98 -13.20 -14.27
N PHE A 195 -0.24 -13.34 -14.78
CA PHE A 195 -1.23 -12.27 -14.79
C PHE A 195 -1.64 -11.85 -13.37
N GLU A 196 -1.96 -12.79 -12.48
CA GLU A 196 -2.33 -12.46 -11.09
C GLU A 196 -1.16 -11.84 -10.30
N ILE A 197 0.07 -12.24 -10.59
CA ILE A 197 1.28 -11.63 -10.00
C ILE A 197 1.41 -10.18 -10.49
N ALA A 198 1.29 -9.95 -11.80
CA ALA A 198 1.36 -8.61 -12.39
C ALA A 198 0.24 -7.69 -11.84
N ASP A 199 -0.98 -8.21 -11.72
CA ASP A 199 -2.12 -7.47 -11.17
C ASP A 199 -1.93 -7.11 -9.68
N LEU A 200 -1.27 -7.99 -8.89
CA LEU A 200 -0.82 -7.63 -7.54
C LEU A 200 0.25 -6.54 -7.56
N HIS A 201 1.27 -6.65 -8.43
CA HIS A 201 2.31 -5.63 -8.58
C HIS A 201 1.69 -4.27 -8.89
N ASP A 202 0.83 -4.20 -9.91
CA ASP A 202 0.18 -2.96 -10.33
C ASP A 202 -0.65 -2.35 -9.21
N THR A 203 -1.35 -3.19 -8.45
CA THR A 203 -2.12 -2.75 -7.27
C THR A 203 -1.21 -2.16 -6.19
N CYS A 204 -0.10 -2.81 -5.88
CA CYS A 204 0.87 -2.34 -4.88
C CYS A 204 1.59 -1.06 -5.35
N LYS A 205 2.09 -1.04 -6.59
CA LYS A 205 2.76 0.11 -7.22
C LYS A 205 1.85 1.35 -7.20
N SER A 206 0.61 1.19 -7.67
CA SER A 206 -0.37 2.28 -7.73
C SER A 206 -0.76 2.77 -6.34
N SER A 207 -0.91 1.85 -5.39
CA SER A 207 -1.24 2.17 -3.99
C SER A 207 -0.12 2.93 -3.29
N LEU A 208 1.14 2.52 -3.49
CA LEU A 208 2.30 3.21 -2.93
C LEU A 208 2.47 4.61 -3.52
N ALA A 209 2.33 4.74 -4.84
CA ALA A 209 2.38 6.02 -5.53
C ALA A 209 1.25 6.96 -5.07
N LEU A 210 0.02 6.44 -4.89
CA LEU A 210 -1.10 7.21 -4.36
C LEU A 210 -0.77 7.78 -2.98
N MET A 211 -0.32 6.93 -2.04
CA MET A 211 0.03 7.38 -0.69
C MET A 211 1.11 8.47 -0.70
N CYS A 212 2.15 8.32 -1.53
CA CYS A 212 3.23 9.30 -1.64
C CYS A 212 2.78 10.66 -2.22
N ASN A 213 1.79 10.65 -3.12
CA ASN A 213 1.32 11.86 -3.79
C ASN A 213 0.18 12.57 -3.05
N THR A 214 -0.66 11.85 -2.32
CA THR A 214 -1.90 12.42 -1.77
C THR A 214 -1.93 12.58 -0.26
N VAL A 215 -1.12 11.83 0.50
CA VAL A 215 -1.22 11.82 1.97
C VAL A 215 -0.09 12.63 2.59
N THR A 216 -0.39 13.89 2.90
CA THR A 216 0.58 14.85 3.45
C THR A 216 1.01 14.54 4.88
N ASN A 217 0.12 13.98 5.69
CA ASN A 217 0.33 13.81 7.13
C ASN A 217 1.35 12.73 7.50
N VAL A 218 1.54 11.72 6.64
CA VAL A 218 2.49 10.62 6.87
C VAL A 218 3.75 10.74 6.00
N ARG A 219 3.93 11.90 5.38
CA ARG A 219 4.90 12.07 4.30
C ARG A 219 6.35 11.90 4.75
N SER A 220 6.71 12.44 5.91
CA SER A 220 8.06 12.29 6.48
C SER A 220 8.35 10.83 6.85
N GLN A 221 7.38 10.14 7.45
CA GLN A 221 7.47 8.72 7.77
C GLN A 221 7.60 7.86 6.51
N LEU A 222 6.82 8.16 5.45
CA LEU A 222 6.94 7.49 4.15
C LEU A 222 8.30 7.73 3.50
N ARG A 223 8.82 8.97 3.53
CA ARG A 223 10.17 9.28 3.04
C ARG A 223 11.23 8.44 3.76
N ASN A 224 11.22 8.45 5.08
CA ASN A 224 12.17 7.68 5.91
C ASN A 224 12.05 6.17 5.67
N LEU A 225 10.83 5.66 5.56
CA LEU A 225 10.58 4.26 5.27
C LEU A 225 11.12 3.85 3.88
N LEU A 226 10.88 4.65 2.85
CA LEU A 226 11.35 4.35 1.49
C LEU A 226 12.86 4.47 1.37
N LEU A 227 13.50 5.42 2.06
CA LEU A 227 14.95 5.50 2.15
C LEU A 227 15.53 4.25 2.82
N LEU A 228 14.96 3.83 3.96
CA LEU A 228 15.35 2.57 4.59
C LEU A 228 15.14 1.38 3.64
N ALA A 229 14.02 1.35 2.92
CA ALA A 229 13.68 0.24 2.05
C ALA A 229 14.67 0.03 0.90
N LEU A 230 15.31 1.10 0.40
CA LEU A 230 16.36 0.97 -0.61
C LEU A 230 17.57 0.17 -0.11
N THR A 231 17.80 0.13 1.20
CA THR A 231 18.97 -0.55 1.82
C THR A 231 18.70 -1.97 2.31
N VAL A 232 17.43 -2.38 2.38
CA VAL A 232 17.02 -3.69 2.90
C VAL A 232 16.92 -4.72 1.77
N ASP A 233 17.57 -5.87 1.95
CA ASP A 233 17.62 -6.92 0.91
C ASP A 233 16.25 -7.49 0.56
N ASP A 234 15.33 -7.62 1.52
CA ASP A 234 13.94 -8.08 1.31
C ASP A 234 13.14 -7.22 0.33
N PHE A 235 13.54 -5.95 0.11
CA PHE A 235 12.85 -5.03 -0.78
C PHE A 235 13.59 -4.79 -2.11
N THR A 236 14.64 -5.57 -2.38
CA THR A 236 15.46 -5.45 -3.59
C THR A 236 14.64 -5.53 -4.88
N ALA A 237 13.70 -6.48 -4.97
CA ALA A 237 12.84 -6.62 -6.13
C ALA A 237 11.93 -5.40 -6.36
N SER A 238 11.68 -4.60 -5.32
CA SER A 238 10.82 -3.42 -5.34
C SER A 238 11.57 -2.11 -5.57
N LEU A 239 12.91 -2.13 -5.69
CA LEU A 239 13.75 -0.91 -5.79
C LEU A 239 13.29 0.06 -6.88
N GLY A 240 12.89 -0.45 -8.05
CA GLY A 240 12.39 0.39 -9.14
C GLY A 240 11.12 1.17 -8.76
N THR A 241 10.22 0.56 -8.00
CA THR A 241 8.98 1.22 -7.54
C THR A 241 9.27 2.17 -6.38
N VAL A 242 10.10 1.74 -5.42
CA VAL A 242 10.48 2.54 -4.25
C VAL A 242 11.18 3.82 -4.68
N SER A 243 12.15 3.74 -5.59
CA SER A 243 12.88 4.90 -6.11
C SER A 243 11.98 5.87 -6.87
N HIS A 244 11.04 5.37 -7.68
CA HIS A 244 10.04 6.20 -8.34
C HIS A 244 9.17 6.97 -7.34
N CYS A 245 8.61 6.28 -6.35
CA CYS A 245 7.75 6.90 -5.33
C CYS A 245 8.52 7.90 -4.46
N LEU A 246 9.77 7.56 -4.10
CA LEU A 246 10.64 8.42 -3.33
C LEU A 246 11.04 9.68 -4.10
N THR A 247 11.29 9.57 -5.41
CA THR A 247 11.52 10.75 -6.27
C THR A 247 10.33 11.71 -6.20
N SER A 248 9.09 11.21 -6.35
CA SER A 248 7.90 12.04 -6.21
C SER A 248 7.75 12.65 -4.81
N LEU A 249 8.20 11.95 -3.76
CA LEU A 249 8.26 12.51 -2.41
C LEU A 249 9.32 13.62 -2.25
N LEU A 250 10.45 13.53 -2.93
CA LEU A 250 11.47 14.58 -2.85
C LEU A 250 11.02 15.82 -3.64
N GLN A 251 10.45 15.61 -4.83
CA GLN A 251 9.99 16.69 -5.70
C GLN A 251 8.79 17.47 -5.15
N ASN A 252 7.84 16.81 -4.45
CA ASN A 252 6.72 17.54 -3.86
C ASN A 252 7.07 18.19 -2.48
N ASN A 253 8.26 17.92 -1.90
CA ASN A 253 8.69 18.54 -0.63
C ASN A 253 9.15 19.99 -0.81
N SER A 254 9.64 20.38 -1.99
CA SER A 254 10.07 21.76 -2.26
C SER A 254 8.93 22.79 -2.24
N ASN A 255 7.66 22.33 -2.19
CA ASN A 255 6.47 23.18 -2.14
C ASN A 255 5.89 23.36 -0.72
N VAL A 256 6.46 22.72 0.30
CA VAL A 256 6.04 22.88 1.70
C VAL A 256 6.84 24.04 2.29
N ILE A 257 6.13 25.12 2.62
CA ILE A 257 6.66 26.38 3.18
C ILE A 257 7.67 26.08 4.29
N GLU A 258 8.87 26.67 4.18
CA GLU A 258 10.06 26.56 5.07
C GLU A 258 9.82 26.88 6.57
N GLY A 259 8.58 27.05 7.02
CA GLY A 259 8.22 27.44 8.39
C GLY A 259 7.77 26.30 9.31
N GLN A 260 7.67 25.06 8.83
CA GLN A 260 7.38 23.88 9.66
C GLN A 260 8.46 22.82 9.46
N THR A 261 9.71 23.20 9.74
CA THR A 261 10.74 22.21 10.05
C THR A 261 10.44 21.67 11.45
N ASP A 262 9.45 20.77 11.53
CA ASP A 262 9.51 19.73 12.57
C ASP A 262 10.91 19.15 12.46
N LYS A 263 11.70 19.25 13.54
CA LYS A 263 13.08 18.77 13.61
C LYS A 263 13.15 17.45 12.85
N GLU A 264 13.71 17.47 11.65
CA GLU A 264 13.75 16.29 10.79
C GLU A 264 14.38 15.20 11.64
N GLU A 265 13.61 14.17 11.99
CA GLU A 265 14.17 12.97 12.60
C GLU A 265 15.25 12.51 11.63
N GLU A 266 16.52 12.65 12.03
CA GLU A 266 17.67 12.28 11.22
C GLU A 266 17.40 10.89 10.65
N THR A 267 17.29 10.81 9.33
CA THR A 267 17.17 9.54 8.66
C THR A 267 18.42 8.74 9.00
N LYS A 268 18.28 7.61 9.70
CA LYS A 268 19.41 6.78 10.17
C LYS A 268 20.24 6.17 9.03
N VAL A 269 19.83 6.36 7.78
CA VAL A 269 20.42 5.74 6.60
C VAL A 269 21.49 6.64 6.02
N SER A 270 22.69 6.09 5.82
CA SER A 270 23.79 6.80 5.17
C SER A 270 23.46 7.12 3.70
N PRO A 271 23.56 8.40 3.27
CA PRO A 271 23.42 8.77 1.86
C PRO A 271 24.41 8.07 0.94
N ASP A 272 25.64 7.84 1.42
CA ASP A 272 26.68 7.11 0.69
C ASP A 272 26.27 5.64 0.45
N LEU A 273 25.65 5.00 1.45
CA LEU A 273 25.13 3.63 1.32
C LEU A 273 24.00 3.57 0.28
N LEU A 274 23.09 4.54 0.28
CA LEU A 274 22.00 4.61 -0.71
C LEU A 274 22.55 4.74 -2.13
N PHE A 275 23.53 5.63 -2.32
CA PHE A 275 24.20 5.79 -3.60
C PHE A 275 24.83 4.48 -4.09
N VAL A 276 25.66 3.85 -3.26
CA VAL A 276 26.35 2.61 -3.61
C VAL A 276 25.36 1.46 -3.86
N ARG A 277 24.29 1.40 -3.07
CA ARG A 277 23.22 0.41 -3.24
C ARG A 277 22.51 0.61 -4.58
N CYS A 278 22.15 1.84 -4.94
CA CYS A 278 21.55 2.13 -6.25
C CYS A 278 22.49 1.72 -7.39
N LEU A 279 23.76 2.14 -7.35
CA LEU A 279 24.76 1.74 -8.36
C LEU A 279 24.83 0.23 -8.53
N THR A 280 24.86 -0.52 -7.42
CA THR A 280 24.96 -1.99 -7.42
C THR A 280 23.81 -2.70 -8.16
N TYR A 281 22.65 -2.05 -8.30
CA TYR A 281 21.48 -2.60 -9.02
C TYR A 281 21.24 -1.97 -10.40
N ILE A 282 21.89 -0.84 -10.69
CA ILE A 282 21.92 -0.23 -12.03
C ILE A 282 22.86 -1.00 -12.98
N VAL A 283 23.84 -1.74 -12.43
CA VAL A 283 24.86 -2.49 -13.20
C VAL A 283 24.28 -3.45 -14.25
N ASP A 284 23.08 -4.00 -14.03
CA ASP A 284 22.45 -4.89 -15.01
C ASP A 284 21.64 -4.09 -16.05
N PRO A 285 22.08 -3.99 -17.32
CA PRO A 285 21.41 -3.15 -18.31
C PRO A 285 20.04 -3.67 -18.76
N ASP A 286 19.74 -4.95 -18.50
CA ASP A 286 18.49 -5.60 -18.92
C ASP A 286 17.28 -5.09 -18.10
N GLU A 287 17.53 -4.41 -16.98
CA GLU A 287 16.53 -3.99 -16.00
C GLU A 287 16.08 -2.53 -16.22
N ILE A 288 15.47 -2.30 -17.40
CA ILE A 288 15.18 -0.99 -17.98
C ILE A 288 14.37 -0.07 -17.03
N GLU A 289 13.24 -0.55 -16.49
CA GLU A 289 12.37 0.26 -15.61
C GLU A 289 13.09 0.61 -14.30
N ARG A 290 13.75 -0.37 -13.68
CA ARG A 290 14.50 -0.19 -12.44
C ARG A 290 15.64 0.81 -12.62
N ASN A 291 16.44 0.65 -13.68
CA ASN A 291 17.58 1.52 -13.96
C ASN A 291 17.13 2.95 -14.18
N ARG A 292 16.05 3.16 -14.96
CA ARG A 292 15.47 4.50 -15.16
C ARG A 292 15.08 5.15 -13.83
N ASN A 293 14.32 4.44 -12.99
CA ASN A 293 13.80 5.01 -11.75
C ASN A 293 14.90 5.27 -10.71
N LEU A 294 15.91 4.38 -10.61
CA LEU A 294 17.06 4.59 -9.72
C LEU A 294 17.92 5.77 -10.17
N LEU A 295 18.15 5.94 -11.47
CA LEU A 295 18.90 7.07 -12.01
C LEU A 295 18.20 8.40 -11.73
N ILE A 296 16.89 8.49 -11.99
CA ILE A 296 16.09 9.69 -11.70
C ILE A 296 16.14 10.01 -10.19
N PHE A 297 16.03 8.99 -9.33
CA PHE A 297 16.17 9.16 -7.88
C PHE A 297 17.54 9.70 -7.50
N LEU A 298 18.63 9.14 -8.04
CA LEU A 298 19.99 9.60 -7.74
C LEU A 298 20.24 11.05 -8.18
N GLU A 299 19.63 11.48 -9.29
CA GLU A 299 19.70 12.87 -9.74
C GLU A 299 19.09 13.82 -8.71
N GLU A 300 17.88 13.50 -8.25
CA GLU A 300 17.17 14.27 -7.22
C GLU A 300 17.89 14.24 -5.86
N TYR A 301 18.43 13.08 -5.47
CA TYR A 301 19.08 12.83 -4.17
C TYR A 301 20.57 13.20 -4.13
N SER A 302 21.14 13.66 -5.25
CA SER A 302 22.57 13.97 -5.40
C SER A 302 23.11 14.94 -4.34
N GLY A 303 22.31 15.94 -3.97
CA GLY A 303 22.66 16.93 -2.95
C GLY A 303 22.78 16.35 -1.54
N ASP A 304 21.95 15.36 -1.21
CA ASP A 304 21.99 14.63 0.06
C ASP A 304 23.20 13.70 0.16
N VAL A 305 23.64 13.12 -0.98
CA VAL A 305 24.88 12.32 -1.04
C VAL A 305 26.09 13.21 -0.78
N HIS A 306 26.24 14.28 -1.58
CA HIS A 306 27.25 15.30 -1.34
C HIS A 306 26.92 16.58 -2.11
N LYS A 307 27.03 17.73 -1.46
CA LYS A 307 26.70 19.06 -2.03
C LYS A 307 27.34 19.37 -3.39
N ASN A 308 28.53 18.83 -3.68
CA ASN A 308 29.25 19.06 -4.94
C ASN A 308 28.71 18.23 -6.12
N LEU A 309 27.86 17.24 -5.87
CA LEU A 309 27.38 16.30 -6.90
C LEU A 309 26.18 16.82 -7.69
N LYS A 310 25.42 17.77 -7.12
CA LYS A 310 24.14 18.23 -7.69
C LYS A 310 24.22 18.60 -9.17
N ASN A 311 25.20 19.42 -9.54
CA ASN A 311 25.36 19.90 -10.91
C ASN A 311 26.03 18.87 -11.82
N SER A 312 27.07 18.17 -11.34
CA SER A 312 27.84 17.21 -12.16
C SER A 312 27.00 15.97 -12.50
N TRP A 313 26.26 15.45 -11.52
CA TRP A 313 25.40 14.29 -11.72
C TRP A 313 24.24 14.55 -12.65
N THR A 314 23.70 15.78 -12.70
CA THR A 314 22.64 16.13 -13.65
C THR A 314 23.09 15.79 -15.08
N VAL A 315 24.32 16.13 -15.47
CA VAL A 315 24.82 15.87 -16.83
C VAL A 315 25.05 14.38 -17.08
N GLU A 316 25.76 13.71 -16.18
CA GLU A 316 26.10 12.27 -16.35
C GLU A 316 24.88 11.35 -16.24
N ILE A 317 23.95 11.65 -15.32
CA ILE A 317 22.72 10.86 -15.19
C ILE A 317 21.82 11.05 -16.40
N GLN A 318 21.67 12.27 -16.93
CA GLN A 318 20.91 12.49 -18.17
C GLN A 318 21.55 11.80 -19.38
N ARG A 319 22.88 11.66 -19.39
CA ARG A 319 23.60 10.84 -20.39
C ARG A 319 23.24 9.36 -20.22
N LEU A 320 23.33 8.80 -19.01
CA LEU A 320 22.95 7.40 -18.72
C LEU A 320 21.49 7.10 -19.08
N LEU A 321 20.56 7.98 -18.72
CA LEU A 321 19.12 7.83 -19.00
C LEU A 321 18.83 7.69 -20.50
N LYS A 322 19.61 8.34 -21.38
CA LYS A 322 19.46 8.20 -22.85
C LYS A 322 19.81 6.81 -23.35
N PHE A 323 20.68 6.09 -22.64
CA PHE A 323 21.18 4.76 -23.00
C PHE A 323 20.46 3.60 -22.29
N VAL A 324 19.57 3.88 -21.34
CA VAL A 324 18.71 2.87 -20.70
C VAL A 324 17.86 2.16 -21.77
N GLY A 325 18.07 0.84 -21.93
CA GLY A 325 17.42 0.01 -22.94
C GLY A 325 17.93 0.21 -24.39
N LYS A 326 19.01 0.98 -24.57
CA LYS A 326 19.62 1.26 -25.88
C LYS A 326 21.13 1.01 -25.93
N SER A 327 21.71 0.45 -24.86
CA SER A 327 23.13 0.10 -24.82
C SER A 327 23.42 -1.04 -25.81
N ASP A 328 24.44 -0.88 -26.63
CA ASP A 328 24.83 -1.89 -27.63
C ASP A 328 25.51 -3.10 -26.95
N SER A 329 26.20 -2.88 -25.82
CA SER A 329 26.86 -3.94 -25.06
C SER A 329 26.82 -3.69 -23.53
N LYS A 330 27.09 -4.74 -22.74
CA LYS A 330 27.19 -4.62 -21.26
C LYS A 330 28.42 -3.80 -20.86
N GLU A 331 29.51 -3.92 -21.60
CA GLU A 331 30.76 -3.20 -21.39
C GLU A 331 30.58 -1.70 -21.59
N GLN A 332 29.81 -1.29 -22.62
CA GLN A 332 29.49 0.12 -22.85
C GLN A 332 28.72 0.70 -21.66
N TRP A 333 27.69 0.00 -21.19
CA TRP A 333 26.90 0.40 -20.03
C TRP A 333 27.77 0.53 -18.76
N HIS A 334 28.61 -0.47 -18.49
CA HIS A 334 29.52 -0.46 -17.35
C HIS A 334 30.55 0.66 -17.45
N GLY A 335 31.07 0.96 -18.64
CA GLY A 335 31.95 2.10 -18.88
C GLY A 335 31.29 3.43 -18.51
N MET A 336 30.03 3.65 -18.88
CA MET A 336 29.29 4.86 -18.51
C MET A 336 29.02 4.97 -17.00
N LEU A 337 28.79 3.85 -16.32
CA LEU A 337 28.64 3.85 -14.86
C LEU A 337 29.96 4.13 -14.14
N LEU A 338 31.09 3.67 -14.70
CA LEU A 338 32.42 4.01 -14.21
C LEU A 338 32.72 5.50 -14.41
N ASP A 339 32.37 6.08 -15.57
CA ASP A 339 32.48 7.52 -15.82
C ASP A 339 31.73 8.34 -14.75
N LEU A 340 30.50 7.93 -14.41
CA LEU A 340 29.71 8.57 -13.34
C LEU A 340 30.44 8.50 -11.99
N LEU A 341 31.00 7.34 -11.63
CA LEU A 341 31.72 7.16 -10.36
C LEU A 341 33.03 7.97 -10.32
N ILE A 342 33.80 7.99 -11.41
CA ILE A 342 35.03 8.77 -11.53
C ILE A 342 34.70 10.26 -11.39
N SER A 343 33.70 10.75 -12.11
CA SER A 343 33.24 12.13 -12.00
C SER A 343 32.80 12.45 -10.56
N ALA A 344 32.08 11.55 -9.89
CA ALA A 344 31.69 11.75 -8.49
C ALA A 344 32.92 11.91 -7.57
N ILE A 345 33.93 11.06 -7.73
CA ILE A 345 35.18 11.10 -6.95
C ILE A 345 35.94 12.42 -7.17
N GLU A 346 36.07 12.86 -8.43
CA GLU A 346 36.74 14.11 -8.77
C GLU A 346 36.02 15.33 -8.18
N GLN A 347 34.69 15.33 -8.20
CA GLN A 347 33.88 16.47 -7.72
C GLN A 347 33.80 16.54 -6.20
N VAL A 348 33.79 15.40 -5.50
CA VAL A 348 33.86 15.36 -4.04
C VAL A 348 35.26 15.70 -3.54
N ASN A 349 36.31 15.27 -4.26
CA ASN A 349 37.71 15.57 -3.98
C ASN A 349 38.11 15.32 -2.51
N SER A 350 37.77 14.14 -1.98
CA SER A 350 38.03 13.76 -0.60
C SER A 350 38.46 12.30 -0.52
N ASN A 351 39.72 12.05 -0.15
CA ASN A 351 40.24 10.69 0.02
C ASN A 351 39.43 9.89 1.04
N LYS A 352 38.96 10.54 2.11
CA LYS A 352 38.11 9.90 3.13
C LYS A 352 36.78 9.43 2.53
N TRP A 353 36.15 10.24 1.66
CA TRP A 353 34.91 9.84 1.01
C TRP A 353 35.15 8.69 0.04
N VAL A 354 36.25 8.71 -0.70
CA VAL A 354 36.67 7.60 -1.58
C VAL A 354 36.85 6.30 -0.80
N GLU A 355 37.52 6.34 0.36
CA GLU A 355 37.67 5.18 1.25
C GLU A 355 36.32 4.62 1.72
N VAL A 356 35.37 5.49 2.08
CA VAL A 356 34.01 5.11 2.47
C VAL A 356 33.27 4.42 1.32
N ILE A 357 33.24 5.05 0.14
CA ILE A 357 32.57 4.49 -1.05
C ILE A 357 33.20 3.16 -1.46
N ALA A 358 34.53 3.05 -1.49
CA ALA A 358 35.24 1.82 -1.81
C ALA A 358 34.91 0.69 -0.81
N THR A 359 34.81 1.02 0.48
CA THR A 359 34.43 0.06 1.53
C THR A 359 32.99 -0.43 1.32
N LEU A 360 32.05 0.49 1.08
CA LEU A 360 30.64 0.16 0.86
C LEU A 360 30.44 -0.69 -0.40
N ILE A 361 31.12 -0.36 -1.50
CA ILE A 361 31.08 -1.16 -2.74
C ILE A 361 31.60 -2.57 -2.45
N SER A 362 32.73 -2.68 -1.74
CA SER A 362 33.32 -3.98 -1.39
C SER A 362 32.34 -4.82 -0.56
N GLN A 363 31.65 -4.22 0.41
CA GLN A 363 30.65 -4.91 1.22
C GLN A 363 29.45 -5.39 0.38
N GLN A 364 28.90 -4.56 -0.50
CA GLN A 364 27.78 -4.93 -1.38
C GLN A 364 28.15 -6.06 -2.35
N VAL A 365 29.36 -6.02 -2.92
CA VAL A 365 29.86 -7.08 -3.81
C VAL A 365 30.04 -8.40 -3.05
N LEU A 366 30.57 -8.36 -1.83
CA LEU A 366 30.74 -9.55 -1.00
C LEU A 366 29.38 -10.16 -0.62
N ALA A 367 28.39 -9.34 -0.27
CA ALA A 367 27.04 -9.80 0.06
C ALA A 367 26.37 -10.52 -1.13
N LYS A 368 26.51 -9.98 -2.36
CA LYS A 368 26.00 -10.62 -3.59
C LYS A 368 26.69 -11.94 -3.93
N LYS A 369 27.96 -12.14 -3.53
CA LYS A 369 28.68 -13.40 -3.78
C LYS A 369 28.34 -14.51 -2.78
N GLN A 370 27.76 -14.15 -1.63
CA GLN A 370 27.39 -15.09 -0.57
C GLN A 370 25.96 -15.60 -0.71
N THR A 371 25.21 -15.15 -1.71
CA THR A 371 23.87 -15.66 -2.01
C THR A 371 24.01 -17.07 -2.64
N PRO A 372 23.41 -18.13 -2.05
CA PRO A 372 23.63 -19.52 -2.46
C PRO A 372 23.10 -19.86 -3.85
#